data_AF-A0AA88VPU3-F1
#
_entry.id   AF-A0AA88VPU3-F1
#
_cell.length_a   1.000
_cell.length_b   1.000
_cell.length_c   1.000
_cell.angle_alpha   90.00
_cell.angle_beta   90.00
_cell.angle_gamma   90.00
#
_symmetry.space_group_name_H-M   'P 1'
#
loop_
_entity.id
_entity.type
_entity.pdbx_description
1 polymer ?
#
loop_
_entity_poly.entity_id
_entity_poly.type
_entity_poly.pdbx_seq_one_letter_code
_entity_poly.pdbx_strand_id
1 'polypeptide(L)'
;MVLGPSSSRLVGASSLFVKQVEVRDDKKGVLLYGFPENPELSLEANWSVSNYVSVGSYGRKGYSLWLNKGSSIRLRWDAQTSSEAKYSIEEDDRYYIGIINSNPRSIIMTLSVNVLSKMYDTTKAKTMCSTISGSCRLNLPFPNSQFIVVTTPANGDLGGWYVELSFVARFVAYVAILGFIVIIIYLMWNYFGACDAESHQEEFPFREISETYPLLPEKTFRTPYGTGEEDEESGSSSSSEDLYNGKICVICYDMPRNCFFVPCGHCATCYDCAQRIMEEESKVCPICRRLIHKVRKLIIP
;
A
#
# COMPACT_ATOMS: atom_id res chain seq x y z
N MET A 1 -14.47 -13.60 3.62
CA MET A 1 -13.60 -14.08 4.73
C MET A 1 -14.06 -15.44 5.20
N VAL A 2 -13.18 -16.25 5.81
CA VAL A 2 -13.51 -17.58 6.34
C VAL A 2 -13.49 -17.54 7.87
N LEU A 3 -14.57 -17.99 8.50
CA LEU A 3 -14.70 -18.08 9.96
C LEU A 3 -14.86 -19.54 10.38
N GLY A 4 -14.28 -19.92 11.52
CA GLY A 4 -14.53 -21.25 12.10
C GLY A 4 -15.94 -21.34 12.71
N PRO A 5 -16.41 -22.55 13.08
CA PRO A 5 -17.58 -22.72 13.95
C PRO A 5 -17.38 -22.01 15.29
N SER A 6 -18.45 -21.49 15.90
CA SER A 6 -18.39 -20.78 17.19
C SER A 6 -17.23 -19.79 17.28
N SER A 7 -17.04 -19.00 16.24
CA SER A 7 -15.97 -18.00 16.14
C SER A 7 -16.59 -16.62 16.00
N SER A 8 -15.90 -15.62 16.51
CA SER A 8 -16.30 -14.23 16.35
C SER A 8 -15.15 -13.41 15.82
N ARG A 9 -15.44 -12.43 14.96
CA ARG A 9 -14.44 -11.52 14.43
C ARG A 9 -14.91 -10.09 14.54
N LEU A 10 -14.06 -9.22 15.08
CA LEU A 10 -14.26 -7.79 15.07
C LEU A 10 -13.87 -7.23 13.71
N VAL A 11 -14.75 -6.40 13.15
CA VAL A 11 -14.59 -5.72 11.87
C VAL A 11 -14.71 -4.22 12.12
N GLY A 12 -13.65 -3.49 11.80
CA GLY A 12 -13.65 -2.03 11.86
C GLY A 12 -14.25 -1.45 10.58
N ALA A 13 -15.20 -0.52 10.72
CA ALA A 13 -15.74 0.26 9.61
C ALA A 13 -15.83 1.73 10.02
N SER A 14 -15.28 2.62 9.19
CA SER A 14 -15.39 4.06 9.45
C SER A 14 -16.81 4.54 9.12
N SER A 15 -17.52 5.03 10.14
CA SER A 15 -18.84 5.63 9.96
C SER A 15 -18.78 6.91 9.13
N LEU A 16 -17.62 7.51 8.83
CA LEU A 16 -17.53 8.65 7.91
C LEU A 16 -17.77 8.22 6.45
N PHE A 17 -17.20 7.09 6.05
CA PHE A 17 -17.17 6.62 4.66
C PHE A 17 -18.20 5.52 4.38
N VAL A 18 -18.58 4.75 5.40
CA VAL A 18 -19.48 3.60 5.27
C VAL A 18 -20.85 3.94 5.84
N LYS A 19 -21.90 3.77 5.04
CA LYS A 19 -23.30 3.98 5.41
C LYS A 19 -23.88 2.73 6.06
N GLN A 20 -23.59 1.58 5.47
CA GLN A 20 -24.17 0.30 5.81
C GLN A 20 -23.17 -0.82 5.53
N VAL A 21 -23.22 -1.86 6.35
CA VAL A 21 -22.49 -3.12 6.15
C VAL A 21 -23.50 -4.21 5.86
N GLU A 22 -23.31 -4.91 4.76
CA GLU A 22 -24.10 -6.07 4.37
C GLU A 22 -23.27 -7.35 4.52
N VAL A 23 -23.86 -8.37 5.13
CA VAL A 23 -23.27 -9.69 5.32
C VAL A 23 -24.07 -10.70 4.52
N ARG A 24 -23.35 -11.55 3.77
CA ARG A 24 -23.88 -12.73 3.11
C ARG A 24 -23.03 -13.94 3.48
N ASP A 25 -23.66 -15.08 3.66
CA ASP A 25 -23.01 -16.33 4.02
C ASP A 25 -23.55 -17.51 3.21
N ASP A 26 -22.73 -18.55 3.09
CA ASP A 26 -23.02 -19.76 2.30
C ASP A 26 -23.99 -20.72 3.01
N LYS A 27 -23.86 -20.86 4.33
CA LYS A 27 -24.56 -21.88 5.12
C LYS A 27 -25.79 -21.37 5.91
N LYS A 28 -26.06 -20.06 5.88
CA LYS A 28 -27.11 -19.33 6.64
C LYS A 28 -27.01 -19.49 8.16
N GLY A 29 -26.92 -18.39 8.89
CA GLY A 29 -26.93 -18.42 10.36
C GLY A 29 -25.85 -17.58 11.03
N VAL A 30 -25.03 -16.88 10.25
CA VAL A 30 -24.13 -15.83 10.74
C VAL A 30 -24.93 -14.68 11.37
N LEU A 31 -24.46 -14.21 12.52
CA LEU A 31 -25.04 -13.08 13.25
C LEU A 31 -24.09 -11.89 13.19
N LEU A 32 -24.67 -10.71 13.05
CA LEU A 32 -23.97 -9.43 13.00
C LEU A 32 -24.42 -8.56 14.15
N TYR A 33 -23.47 -8.04 14.92
CA TYR A 33 -23.71 -7.20 16.09
C TYR A 33 -23.03 -5.85 15.91
N GLY A 34 -23.73 -4.78 16.30
CA GLY A 34 -23.20 -3.42 16.33
C GLY A 34 -23.10 -2.90 17.77
N PHE A 35 -21.91 -2.42 18.13
CA PHE A 35 -21.60 -1.86 19.45
C PHE A 35 -21.13 -0.41 19.34
N PRO A 36 -21.46 0.45 20.31
CA PRO A 36 -20.91 1.81 20.39
C PRO A 36 -19.47 1.84 20.90
N GLU A 37 -19.09 0.86 21.74
CA GLU A 37 -17.77 0.74 22.37
C GLU A 37 -17.14 -0.60 22.00
N ASN A 38 -15.82 -0.70 22.18
CA ASN A 38 -15.08 -1.92 21.85
C ASN A 38 -15.52 -3.07 22.78
N PRO A 39 -16.11 -4.16 22.26
CA PRO A 39 -16.55 -5.27 23.09
C PRO A 39 -15.36 -6.07 23.66
N GLU A 40 -15.55 -6.66 24.83
CA GLU A 40 -14.55 -7.49 25.49
C GLU A 40 -14.53 -8.91 24.90
N LEU A 41 -13.35 -9.51 24.78
CA LEU A 41 -13.16 -10.89 24.34
C LEU A 41 -13.21 -11.85 25.55
N SER A 42 -14.42 -12.17 26.01
CA SER A 42 -14.64 -12.91 27.27
C SER A 42 -15.39 -14.24 27.11
N LEU A 43 -16.20 -14.41 26.06
CA LEU A 43 -17.00 -15.62 25.88
C LEU A 43 -16.11 -16.78 25.42
N GLU A 44 -16.38 -17.98 25.93
CA GLU A 44 -15.70 -19.19 25.52
C GLU A 44 -16.71 -20.20 24.97
N ALA A 45 -16.42 -20.75 23.79
CA ALA A 45 -17.24 -21.76 23.16
C ALA A 45 -16.37 -22.95 22.76
N ASN A 46 -16.79 -24.15 23.13
CA ASN A 46 -16.15 -25.37 22.68
C ASN A 46 -16.86 -25.94 21.45
N TRP A 47 -16.10 -26.51 20.53
CA TRP A 47 -16.65 -27.30 19.45
C TRP A 47 -15.67 -28.39 19.07
N SER A 48 -16.20 -29.52 18.61
CA SER A 48 -15.39 -30.63 18.16
C SER A 48 -15.99 -31.28 16.92
N VAL A 49 -15.11 -31.78 16.06
CA VAL A 49 -15.47 -32.43 14.81
C VAL A 49 -14.50 -33.57 14.55
N SER A 50 -15.03 -34.69 14.06
CA SER A 50 -14.28 -35.90 13.77
C SER A 50 -14.67 -36.38 12.38
N ASN A 51 -13.74 -36.26 11.43
CA ASN A 51 -13.98 -36.64 10.03
C ASN A 51 -12.86 -37.57 9.53
N TYR A 52 -13.24 -38.47 8.62
CA TYR A 52 -12.27 -39.25 7.85
C TYR A 52 -11.60 -38.37 6.80
N VAL A 53 -10.28 -38.35 6.81
CA VAL A 53 -9.47 -37.57 5.88
C VAL A 53 -8.67 -38.50 5.00
N SER A 54 -9.00 -38.53 3.70
CA SER A 54 -8.19 -39.16 2.67
C SER A 54 -7.19 -38.16 2.10
N VAL A 55 -5.91 -38.54 2.08
CA VAL A 55 -4.83 -37.78 1.46
C VAL A 55 -4.14 -38.66 0.44
N GLY A 56 -4.09 -38.20 -0.82
CA GLY A 56 -3.45 -38.92 -1.92
C GLY A 56 -1.94 -39.11 -1.72
N SER A 57 -1.32 -39.89 -2.60
CA SER A 57 0.14 -40.05 -2.67
C SER A 57 0.82 -38.69 -2.84
N TYR A 58 1.82 -38.38 -2.01
CA TYR A 58 2.51 -37.08 -2.02
C TYR A 58 1.57 -35.86 -1.94
N GLY A 59 0.36 -36.07 -1.41
CA GLY A 59 -0.71 -35.09 -1.38
C GLY A 59 -0.70 -34.25 -0.09
N ARG A 60 -1.41 -33.12 -0.15
CA ARG A 60 -1.71 -32.29 1.02
C ARG A 60 -3.19 -31.98 1.07
N LYS A 61 -3.73 -31.85 2.29
CA LYS A 61 -5.08 -31.37 2.53
C LYS A 61 -5.05 -30.43 3.73
N GLY A 62 -5.82 -29.35 3.70
CA GLY A 62 -5.85 -28.44 4.82
C GLY A 62 -7.13 -27.63 4.93
N TYR A 63 -7.31 -27.04 6.10
CA TYR A 63 -8.48 -26.31 6.53
C TYR A 63 -8.04 -24.98 7.14
N SER A 64 -8.66 -23.88 6.75
CA SER A 64 -8.39 -22.56 7.31
C SER A 64 -9.49 -22.12 8.27
N LEU A 65 -9.11 -21.63 9.44
CA LEU A 65 -10.03 -21.21 10.49
C LEU A 65 -9.58 -19.86 11.07
N TRP A 66 -10.52 -18.95 11.36
CA TRP A 66 -10.23 -17.74 12.13
C TRP A 66 -10.38 -18.01 13.63
N LEU A 67 -9.37 -17.65 14.42
CA LEU A 67 -9.37 -17.82 15.88
C LEU A 67 -8.80 -16.58 16.55
N ASN A 68 -9.37 -16.21 17.69
CA ASN A 68 -8.88 -15.09 18.50
C ASN A 68 -7.87 -15.57 19.54
N LYS A 69 -7.02 -14.66 19.99
CA LYS A 69 -6.07 -14.80 21.08
C LYS A 69 -6.71 -15.44 22.31
N GLY A 70 -5.99 -16.40 22.90
CA GLY A 70 -6.44 -17.18 24.04
C GLY A 70 -7.34 -18.35 23.69
N SER A 71 -7.67 -18.57 22.41
CA SER A 71 -8.25 -19.83 21.95
C SER A 71 -7.22 -20.96 22.05
N SER A 72 -7.68 -22.22 22.06
CA SER A 72 -6.79 -23.38 21.97
C SER A 72 -7.33 -24.44 21.03
N ILE A 73 -6.44 -25.03 20.25
CA ILE A 73 -6.72 -26.13 19.32
C ILE A 73 -6.11 -27.39 19.89
N ARG A 74 -6.88 -28.47 19.90
CA ARG A 74 -6.45 -29.82 20.22
C ARG A 74 -6.74 -30.71 19.03
N LEU A 75 -5.68 -31.20 18.41
CA LEU A 75 -5.71 -32.09 17.26
C LEU A 75 -5.43 -33.52 17.72
N ARG A 76 -6.27 -34.46 17.28
CA ARG A 76 -6.05 -35.89 17.47
C ARG A 76 -6.17 -36.57 16.11
N TRP A 77 -5.20 -37.40 15.75
CA TRP A 77 -5.26 -38.16 14.52
C TRP A 77 -4.91 -39.62 14.77
N ASP A 78 -5.64 -40.49 14.08
CA ASP A 78 -5.45 -41.93 14.16
C ASP A 78 -5.35 -42.53 12.76
N ALA A 79 -4.22 -43.20 12.51
CA ALA A 79 -3.94 -43.93 11.28
C ALA A 79 -3.51 -45.38 11.60
N GLN A 80 -2.64 -45.54 12.59
CA GLN A 80 -2.21 -46.81 13.18
C GLN A 80 -1.92 -46.65 14.68
N THR A 81 -1.38 -45.49 15.07
CA THR A 81 -1.22 -45.03 16.45
C THR A 81 -1.95 -43.71 16.64
N SER A 82 -2.66 -43.58 17.76
CA SER A 82 -3.33 -42.33 18.14
C SER A 82 -2.30 -41.33 18.63
N SER A 83 -2.23 -40.19 17.96
CA SER A 83 -1.37 -39.05 18.33
C SER A 83 -2.22 -37.83 18.64
N GLU A 84 -1.77 -37.01 19.59
CA GLU A 84 -2.45 -35.79 20.00
C GLU A 84 -1.46 -34.62 20.04
N ALA A 85 -1.90 -33.45 19.58
CA ALA A 85 -1.17 -32.19 19.70
C ALA A 85 -2.11 -31.10 20.23
N LYS A 86 -1.59 -30.24 21.10
CA LYS A 86 -2.30 -29.05 21.59
C LYS A 86 -1.51 -27.80 21.19
N TYR A 87 -2.23 -26.83 20.66
CA TYR A 87 -1.69 -25.55 20.25
C TYR A 87 -2.52 -24.41 20.85
N SER A 88 -1.86 -23.40 21.39
CA SER A 88 -2.50 -22.23 21.99
C SER A 88 -2.37 -21.04 21.05
N ILE A 89 -3.44 -20.28 20.89
CA ILE A 89 -3.51 -19.13 19.97
C ILE A 89 -3.02 -17.87 20.69
N GLU A 90 -1.93 -17.29 20.20
CA GLU A 90 -1.29 -16.13 20.82
C GLU A 90 -1.80 -14.79 20.26
N GLU A 91 -2.30 -14.79 19.03
CA GLU A 91 -2.74 -13.61 18.28
C GLU A 91 -4.06 -13.87 17.53
N ASP A 92 -4.76 -12.79 17.18
CA ASP A 92 -5.98 -12.84 16.39
C ASP A 92 -5.63 -12.99 14.90
N ASP A 93 -5.68 -14.22 14.37
CA ASP A 93 -5.39 -14.47 12.95
C ASP A 93 -6.11 -15.71 12.40
N ARG A 94 -5.92 -15.93 11.10
CA ARG A 94 -6.33 -17.10 10.35
C ARG A 94 -5.26 -18.18 10.44
N TYR A 95 -5.60 -19.27 11.11
CA TYR A 95 -4.75 -20.44 11.27
C TYR A 95 -5.08 -21.51 10.22
N TYR A 96 -4.06 -22.26 9.80
CA TYR A 96 -4.18 -23.31 8.79
C TYR A 96 -3.81 -24.67 9.40
N ILE A 97 -4.76 -25.61 9.39
CA ILE A 97 -4.54 -26.99 9.81
C ILE A 97 -4.29 -27.81 8.55
N GLY A 98 -3.05 -28.26 8.34
CA GLY A 98 -2.64 -29.03 7.17
C GLY A 98 -2.18 -30.44 7.52
N ILE A 99 -2.59 -31.41 6.72
CA ILE A 99 -2.08 -32.79 6.72
C ILE A 99 -1.32 -33.00 5.42
N ILE A 100 -0.10 -33.52 5.54
CA ILE A 100 0.78 -33.81 4.41
C ILE A 100 1.08 -35.31 4.42
N ASN A 101 0.88 -35.96 3.29
CA ASN A 101 1.23 -37.36 3.09
C ASN A 101 2.51 -37.47 2.28
N SER A 102 3.63 -37.80 2.94
CA SER A 102 4.91 -38.04 2.27
C SER A 102 5.05 -39.46 1.70
N ASN A 103 4.01 -40.30 1.81
CA ASN A 103 4.03 -41.68 1.34
C ASN A 103 3.59 -41.80 -0.13
N PRO A 104 4.10 -42.82 -0.86
CA PRO A 104 3.67 -43.13 -2.22
C PRO A 104 2.26 -43.77 -2.30
N ARG A 105 1.66 -44.11 -1.16
CA ARG A 105 0.30 -44.66 -1.07
C ARG A 105 -0.63 -43.65 -0.43
N SER A 106 -1.89 -43.64 -0.88
CA SER A 106 -2.93 -42.85 -0.23
C SER A 106 -3.13 -43.31 1.21
N ILE A 107 -3.24 -42.37 2.13
CA ILE A 107 -3.55 -42.65 3.53
C ILE A 107 -4.96 -42.18 3.85
N ILE A 108 -5.64 -42.94 4.69
CA ILE A 108 -6.92 -42.56 5.29
C ILE A 108 -6.67 -42.54 6.79
N MET A 109 -6.97 -41.41 7.42
CA MET A 109 -6.85 -41.25 8.87
C MET A 109 -8.12 -40.59 9.41
N THR A 110 -8.42 -40.85 10.66
CA THR A 110 -9.47 -40.12 11.39
C THR A 110 -8.85 -38.88 12.01
N LEU A 111 -9.29 -37.69 11.58
CA LEU A 111 -8.87 -36.42 12.19
C LEU A 111 -9.98 -35.92 13.11
N SER A 112 -9.67 -35.80 14.39
CA SER A 112 -10.52 -35.20 15.41
C SER A 112 -9.91 -33.86 15.84
N VAL A 113 -10.67 -32.78 15.64
CA VAL A 113 -10.28 -31.42 15.99
C VAL A 113 -11.22 -30.93 17.07
N ASN A 114 -10.67 -30.52 18.21
CA ASN A 114 -11.40 -29.89 19.30
C ASN A 114 -10.83 -28.50 19.51
N VAL A 115 -11.68 -27.48 19.39
CA VAL A 115 -11.27 -26.08 19.54
C VAL A 115 -12.06 -25.44 20.66
N LEU A 116 -11.32 -24.84 21.58
CA LEU A 116 -11.85 -23.88 22.55
C LEU A 116 -11.66 -22.50 21.94
N SER A 117 -12.74 -21.91 21.44
CA SER A 117 -12.74 -20.61 20.77
C SER A 117 -13.07 -19.51 21.77
N LYS A 118 -12.26 -18.45 21.80
CA LYS A 118 -12.58 -17.20 22.49
C LYS A 118 -13.38 -16.28 21.58
N MET A 119 -14.47 -15.74 22.10
CA MET A 119 -15.43 -14.92 21.39
C MET A 119 -15.70 -13.59 22.10
N TYR A 120 -16.11 -12.58 21.34
CA TYR A 120 -16.52 -11.28 21.89
C TYR A 120 -17.87 -11.38 22.59
N ASP A 121 -18.02 -10.66 23.71
CA ASP A 121 -19.27 -10.56 24.43
C ASP A 121 -20.35 -9.85 23.60
N THR A 122 -21.44 -10.57 23.31
CA THR A 122 -22.55 -10.06 22.50
C THR A 122 -23.66 -9.39 23.30
N THR A 123 -23.61 -9.42 24.64
CA THR A 123 -24.72 -8.96 25.49
C THR A 123 -24.97 -7.46 25.42
N LYS A 124 -23.91 -6.66 25.25
CA LYS A 124 -23.97 -5.18 25.18
C LYS A 124 -24.29 -4.64 23.78
N ALA A 125 -24.65 -5.50 22.83
CA ALA A 125 -24.92 -5.07 21.45
C ALA A 125 -26.18 -4.20 21.36
N LYS A 126 -26.08 -3.06 20.67
CA LYS A 126 -27.22 -2.15 20.47
C LYS A 126 -28.13 -2.60 19.32
N THR A 127 -27.54 -3.24 18.33
CA THR A 127 -28.21 -3.69 17.12
C THR A 127 -27.72 -5.09 16.76
N MET A 128 -28.64 -5.98 16.42
CA MET A 128 -28.35 -7.35 15.99
C MET A 128 -29.11 -7.64 14.70
N CYS A 129 -28.47 -8.38 13.80
CA CYS A 129 -29.10 -8.86 12.58
C CYS A 129 -28.57 -10.25 12.22
N SER A 130 -29.41 -11.05 11.57
CA SER A 130 -29.14 -12.45 11.25
C SER A 130 -29.28 -12.69 9.75
N THR A 131 -28.51 -13.64 9.24
CA THR A 131 -28.53 -14.08 7.83
C THR A 131 -29.51 -15.23 7.56
N ILE A 132 -30.27 -15.69 8.56
CA ILE A 132 -31.23 -16.79 8.40
C ILE A 132 -32.28 -16.48 7.30
N SER A 133 -32.70 -15.21 7.18
CA SER A 133 -33.65 -14.74 6.18
C SER A 133 -33.01 -14.24 4.88
N GLY A 134 -31.71 -14.42 4.67
CA GLY A 134 -30.95 -13.96 3.50
C GLY A 134 -29.81 -13.01 3.87
N SER A 135 -29.65 -11.91 3.13
CA SER A 135 -28.61 -10.93 3.41
C SER A 135 -28.96 -10.08 4.64
N CYS A 136 -28.02 -9.96 5.56
CA CYS A 136 -28.16 -9.11 6.74
C CYS A 136 -27.57 -7.73 6.47
N ARG A 137 -28.30 -6.65 6.81
CA ARG A 137 -27.85 -5.26 6.59
C ARG A 137 -27.86 -4.46 7.88
N LEU A 138 -26.72 -3.89 8.24
CA LEU A 138 -26.54 -3.07 9.43
C LEU A 138 -26.14 -1.64 9.08
N ASN A 139 -26.96 -0.67 9.48
CA ASN A 139 -26.69 0.74 9.26
C ASN A 139 -25.67 1.26 10.29
N LEU A 140 -24.67 2.00 9.82
CA LEU A 140 -23.75 2.73 10.68
C LEU A 140 -24.22 4.20 10.76
N PRO A 141 -24.81 4.66 11.88
CA PRO A 141 -25.18 6.04 12.08
C PRO A 141 -23.93 6.92 12.30
N PHE A 142 -23.90 8.08 11.67
CA PHE A 142 -22.90 9.14 11.93
C PHE A 142 -23.31 9.96 13.15
N PRO A 143 -22.38 10.51 13.96
CA PRO A 143 -20.92 10.43 13.90
C PRO A 143 -20.30 9.28 14.72
N ASN A 144 -21.12 8.46 15.39
CA ASN A 144 -20.62 7.45 16.32
C ASN A 144 -19.85 6.35 15.58
N SER A 145 -18.62 6.06 16.03
CA SER A 145 -17.89 4.85 15.61
C SER A 145 -18.63 3.64 16.15
N GLN A 146 -18.93 2.66 15.30
CA GLN A 146 -19.51 1.40 15.73
C GLN A 146 -18.55 0.25 15.49
N PHE A 147 -18.33 -0.55 16.52
CA PHE A 147 -17.61 -1.81 16.43
C PHE A 147 -18.58 -2.87 15.93
N ILE A 148 -18.19 -3.59 14.89
CA ILE A 148 -19.04 -4.62 14.28
C ILE A 148 -18.43 -5.97 14.58
N VAL A 149 -19.20 -6.85 15.21
CA VAL A 149 -18.77 -8.23 15.47
C VAL A 149 -19.60 -9.17 14.61
N VAL A 150 -18.92 -10.03 13.88
CA VAL A 150 -19.52 -11.13 13.11
C VAL A 150 -19.33 -12.40 13.93
N THR A 151 -20.41 -13.15 14.20
CA THR A 151 -20.33 -14.46 14.88
C THR A 151 -20.92 -15.57 14.02
N THR A 152 -20.33 -16.75 14.14
CA THR A 152 -20.81 -17.97 13.48
C THR A 152 -21.51 -18.89 14.47
N PRO A 153 -22.51 -19.66 14.02
CA PRO A 153 -23.18 -20.65 14.87
C PRO A 153 -22.26 -21.85 15.15
N ALA A 154 -22.66 -22.67 16.13
CA ALA A 154 -21.88 -23.82 16.59
C ALA A 154 -21.92 -25.05 15.67
N ASN A 155 -22.63 -24.98 14.54
CA ASN A 155 -22.74 -26.10 13.61
C ASN A 155 -21.36 -26.38 12.98
N GLY A 156 -20.75 -27.46 13.46
CA GLY A 156 -19.34 -27.81 13.28
C GLY A 156 -19.05 -28.51 11.97
N ASP A 157 -18.45 -27.77 11.04
CA ASP A 157 -17.77 -28.32 9.87
C ASP A 157 -16.37 -27.70 9.75
N LEU A 158 -15.38 -28.54 9.45
CA LEU A 158 -13.98 -28.15 9.20
C LEU A 158 -13.84 -27.22 7.99
N GLY A 159 -14.82 -27.23 7.07
CA GLY A 159 -14.87 -26.30 5.94
C GLY A 159 -15.07 -24.83 6.33
N GLY A 160 -15.43 -24.55 7.58
CA GLY A 160 -15.72 -23.20 8.05
C GLY A 160 -16.97 -22.59 7.41
N TRP A 161 -17.16 -21.29 7.66
CA TRP A 161 -18.21 -20.45 7.10
C TRP A 161 -17.59 -19.42 6.17
N TYR A 162 -18.09 -19.35 4.93
CA TYR A 162 -17.66 -18.35 3.97
C TYR A 162 -18.58 -17.14 4.10
N VAL A 163 -18.03 -16.05 4.64
CA VAL A 163 -18.77 -14.81 4.90
C VAL A 163 -18.27 -13.71 3.99
N GLU A 164 -19.15 -13.18 3.15
CA GLU A 164 -18.90 -12.03 2.30
C GLU A 164 -19.38 -10.75 3.01
N LEU A 165 -18.48 -9.77 3.12
CA LEU A 165 -18.77 -8.45 3.69
C LEU A 165 -18.80 -7.42 2.56
N SER A 166 -19.91 -6.71 2.45
CA SER A 166 -20.11 -5.61 1.51
C SER A 166 -20.28 -4.29 2.26
N PHE A 167 -19.51 -3.27 1.88
CA PHE A 167 -19.56 -1.95 2.50
C PHE A 167 -20.23 -0.96 1.55
N VAL A 168 -21.36 -0.40 1.96
CA VAL A 168 -22.09 0.60 1.18
C VAL A 168 -21.51 1.98 1.48
N ALA A 169 -20.97 2.64 0.46
CA ALA A 169 -20.33 3.95 0.58
C ALA A 169 -21.32 5.09 0.86
N ARG A 170 -20.84 6.11 1.59
CA ARG A 170 -21.56 7.39 1.81
C ARG A 170 -21.17 8.40 0.74
N PHE A 171 -21.90 8.39 -0.37
CA PHE A 171 -21.63 9.25 -1.52
C PHE A 171 -21.35 10.73 -1.16
N VAL A 172 -22.13 11.30 -0.22
CA VAL A 172 -21.97 12.69 0.24
C VAL A 172 -20.56 12.98 0.78
N ALA A 173 -19.97 12.08 1.56
CA ALA A 173 -18.63 12.29 2.12
C ALA A 173 -17.56 12.29 1.03
N TYR A 174 -17.66 11.39 0.05
CA TYR A 174 -16.73 11.32 -1.08
C TYR A 174 -16.82 12.56 -1.98
N VAL A 175 -18.04 13.02 -2.29
CA VAL A 175 -18.24 14.24 -3.08
C VAL A 175 -17.71 15.47 -2.36
N ALA A 176 -17.91 15.58 -1.03
CA ALA A 176 -17.37 16.68 -0.24
C ALA A 176 -15.83 16.71 -0.25
N ILE A 177 -15.19 15.55 -0.09
CA ILE A 177 -13.72 15.42 -0.14
C ILE A 177 -13.19 15.74 -1.53
N LEU A 178 -13.81 15.21 -2.58
CA LEU A 178 -13.44 15.50 -3.97
C LEU A 178 -13.59 17.00 -4.26
N GLY A 179 -14.70 17.62 -3.85
CA GLY A 179 -14.93 19.05 -4.01
C GLY A 179 -13.87 19.87 -3.27
N PHE A 180 -13.51 19.50 -2.04
CA PHE A 180 -12.44 20.15 -1.29
C PHE A 180 -11.07 20.03 -1.98
N ILE A 181 -10.73 18.86 -2.52
CA ILE A 181 -9.50 18.65 -3.28
C ILE A 181 -9.48 19.51 -4.55
N VAL A 182 -10.58 19.58 -5.29
CA VAL A 182 -10.69 20.43 -6.50
C VAL A 182 -10.52 21.90 -6.14
N ILE A 183 -11.10 22.36 -5.03
CA ILE A 183 -10.92 23.73 -4.53
C ILE A 183 -9.44 23.97 -4.17
N ILE A 184 -8.77 23.04 -3.49
CA ILE A 184 -7.34 23.18 -3.18
C ILE A 184 -6.51 23.25 -4.46
N ILE A 185 -6.76 22.38 -5.44
CA ILE A 185 -6.06 22.40 -6.73
C ILE A 185 -6.29 23.73 -7.45
N TYR A 186 -7.52 24.24 -7.45
CA TYR A 186 -7.84 25.55 -8.02
C TYR A 186 -7.08 26.68 -7.31
N LEU A 187 -7.03 26.67 -5.97
CA LEU A 187 -6.29 27.65 -5.19
C LEU A 187 -4.78 27.55 -5.44
N MET A 188 -4.24 26.34 -5.60
CA MET A 188 -2.85 26.13 -5.99
C MET A 188 -2.57 26.68 -7.38
N TRP A 189 -3.40 26.39 -8.38
CA TRP A 189 -3.24 26.97 -9.71
C TRP A 189 -3.32 28.49 -9.66
N ASN A 190 -4.30 29.05 -8.96
CA ASN A 190 -4.43 30.50 -8.80
C ASN A 190 -3.20 31.12 -8.10
N TYR A 191 -2.61 30.43 -7.12
CA TYR A 191 -1.39 30.86 -6.45
C TYR A 191 -0.16 30.82 -7.39
N PHE A 192 0.00 29.75 -8.17
CA PHE A 192 1.08 29.65 -9.16
C PHE A 192 0.90 30.63 -10.34
N GLY A 193 -0.33 30.96 -10.71
CA GLY A 193 -0.62 31.99 -11.72
C GLY A 193 -0.39 33.42 -11.26
N ALA A 194 -0.28 33.67 -9.95
CA ALA A 194 -0.02 35.00 -9.40
C ALA A 194 1.46 35.42 -9.48
N CYS A 195 2.36 34.56 -9.95
CA CYS A 195 3.76 34.90 -10.21
C CYS A 195 4.05 35.34 -11.66
N ASP A 196 3.07 35.27 -12.57
CA ASP A 196 3.20 35.70 -13.97
C ASP A 196 2.48 37.03 -14.26
N ALA A 197 2.23 37.83 -13.22
CA ALA A 197 1.47 39.07 -13.33
C ALA A 197 2.29 40.34 -13.06
N GLU A 198 3.49 40.45 -13.64
CA GLU A 198 4.12 41.75 -13.91
C GLU A 198 4.81 41.73 -15.29
N SER A 199 4.09 42.18 -16.32
CA SER A 199 4.73 42.97 -17.37
C SER A 199 3.83 44.15 -17.66
N HIS A 200 4.04 45.20 -16.85
CA HIS A 200 3.50 46.51 -17.12
C HIS A 200 3.96 46.98 -18.50
N GLN A 201 2.96 47.39 -19.25
CA GLN A 201 2.98 48.11 -20.50
C GLN A 201 3.98 49.28 -20.47
N GLU A 202 5.14 49.11 -21.12
CA GLU A 202 6.00 50.23 -21.52
C GLU A 202 5.81 50.47 -23.03
N GLU A 203 5.10 51.55 -23.35
CA GLU A 203 5.17 52.16 -24.69
C GLU A 203 6.61 52.66 -24.91
N PHE A 204 7.32 52.11 -25.89
CA PHE A 204 8.56 52.69 -26.41
C PHE A 204 8.43 53.04 -27.90
N PRO A 205 9.00 54.18 -28.33
CA PRO A 205 8.74 54.76 -29.63
C PRO A 205 9.48 54.04 -30.76
N PHE A 206 8.85 54.12 -31.91
CA PHE A 206 9.32 53.77 -33.25
C PHE A 206 10.85 53.84 -33.42
N ARG A 207 11.50 52.70 -33.69
CA ARG A 207 12.85 52.68 -34.25
C ARG A 207 12.96 51.61 -35.34
N GLU A 208 13.44 52.07 -36.48
CA GLU A 208 13.47 51.41 -37.78
C GLU A 208 14.11 50.01 -37.77
N ILE A 209 13.54 49.16 -38.62
CA ILE A 209 13.93 47.78 -38.90
C ILE A 209 15.26 47.79 -39.68
N SER A 210 16.32 47.21 -39.13
CA SER A 210 17.56 46.85 -39.84
C SER A 210 17.82 45.35 -39.77
N GLU A 211 18.03 44.73 -40.93
CA GLU A 211 17.94 43.30 -41.22
C GLU A 211 19.01 42.38 -40.58
N THR A 212 19.19 42.40 -39.25
CA THR A 212 20.06 41.44 -38.55
C THR A 212 19.50 40.99 -37.20
N TYR A 213 18.20 40.73 -37.12
CA TYR A 213 17.57 40.11 -35.94
C TYR A 213 17.47 38.59 -36.14
N PRO A 214 18.04 37.76 -35.25
CA PRO A 214 17.84 36.31 -35.32
C PRO A 214 16.38 35.97 -35.03
N LEU A 215 15.72 35.23 -35.94
CA LEU A 215 14.30 34.85 -35.82
C LEU A 215 14.02 33.68 -34.85
N LEU A 216 15.00 33.28 -34.03
CA LEU A 216 14.87 32.17 -33.09
C LEU A 216 15.34 32.60 -31.69
N PRO A 217 14.55 32.38 -30.63
CA PRO A 217 15.00 32.60 -29.27
C PRO A 217 16.16 31.65 -28.95
N GLU A 218 17.13 32.15 -28.17
CA GLU A 218 18.26 31.36 -27.70
C GLU A 218 17.76 30.14 -26.93
N LYS A 219 17.95 28.96 -27.51
CA LYS A 219 17.59 27.70 -26.88
C LYS A 219 18.61 27.41 -25.79
N THR A 220 18.22 27.59 -24.53
CA THR A 220 19.03 27.16 -23.38
C THR A 220 19.40 25.68 -23.53
N PHE A 221 20.69 25.42 -23.69
CA PHE A 221 21.22 24.08 -23.94
C PHE A 221 21.17 23.25 -22.64
N ARG A 222 20.10 22.46 -22.46
CA ARG A 222 20.04 21.44 -21.41
C ARG A 222 20.99 20.29 -21.77
N THR A 223 22.08 20.12 -21.02
CA THR A 223 22.97 18.96 -21.15
C THR A 223 22.29 17.69 -20.60
N PRO A 224 22.26 16.56 -21.34
CA PRO A 224 21.49 15.37 -20.99
C PRO A 224 22.37 14.33 -20.26
N TYR A 225 22.80 14.63 -19.03
CA TYR A 225 23.42 13.57 -18.22
C TYR A 225 23.11 13.73 -16.74
N GLY A 226 22.23 12.83 -16.28
CA GLY A 226 21.86 12.55 -14.90
C GLY A 226 20.91 11.36 -14.94
N THR A 227 21.42 10.18 -14.61
CA THR A 227 20.71 8.89 -14.58
C THR A 227 19.78 8.81 -13.37
N GLY A 228 18.50 8.58 -13.62
CA GLY A 228 17.46 8.26 -12.64
C GLY A 228 16.13 8.14 -13.38
N GLU A 229 15.81 6.94 -13.83
CA GLU A 229 14.44 6.57 -14.24
C GLU A 229 13.68 6.14 -12.98
N GLU A 230 12.37 6.44 -12.94
CA GLU A 230 11.36 6.04 -11.92
C GLU A 230 11.52 6.82 -10.58
N ASP A 231 10.55 7.54 -9.99
CA ASP A 231 9.09 7.55 -10.03
C ASP A 231 8.56 8.94 -9.57
N GLU A 232 7.43 9.40 -10.12
CA GLU A 232 6.68 10.51 -9.53
C GLU A 232 5.87 10.00 -8.33
N GLU A 233 6.47 9.98 -7.14
CA GLU A 233 5.73 10.01 -5.88
C GLU A 233 6.41 10.90 -4.82
N SER A 234 5.61 11.86 -4.32
CA SER A 234 5.54 12.31 -2.93
C SER A 234 6.61 13.26 -2.37
N GLY A 235 6.17 14.06 -1.39
CA GLY A 235 7.05 14.41 -0.27
C GLY A 235 7.43 15.88 -0.12
N SER A 236 6.46 16.72 0.24
CA SER A 236 6.76 17.91 1.04
C SER A 236 7.18 17.49 2.45
N SER A 237 8.46 17.61 2.79
CA SER A 237 8.90 17.79 4.18
C SER A 237 10.33 18.34 4.27
N SER A 238 10.39 19.60 4.71
CA SER A 238 11.47 20.32 5.39
C SER A 238 12.72 19.51 5.81
N SER A 239 13.87 19.86 5.23
CA SER A 239 15.12 20.18 5.95
C SER A 239 16.21 20.55 4.95
N SER A 240 17.01 21.55 5.31
CA SER A 240 18.30 21.95 4.70
C SER A 240 19.00 20.87 3.87
N GLU A 241 19.35 21.16 2.61
CA GLU A 241 20.52 20.71 1.83
C GLU A 241 20.40 21.14 0.34
N ASP A 242 20.41 22.45 0.06
CA ASP A 242 20.50 22.99 -1.32
C ASP A 242 21.96 23.04 -1.83
N LEU A 243 22.71 21.92 -1.73
CA LEU A 243 24.12 21.86 -2.15
C LEU A 243 24.36 21.19 -3.52
N TYR A 244 23.30 20.88 -4.29
CA TYR A 244 23.45 20.26 -5.61
C TYR A 244 22.65 20.95 -6.71
N ASN A 245 22.79 22.28 -6.81
CA ASN A 245 22.49 22.98 -8.05
C ASN A 245 23.42 22.42 -9.14
N GLY A 246 22.88 21.71 -10.14
CA GLY A 246 23.59 21.05 -11.26
C GLY A 246 24.45 21.94 -12.17
N LYS A 247 24.97 23.06 -11.65
CA LYS A 247 25.81 24.10 -12.25
C LYS A 247 27.25 24.09 -11.69
N ILE A 248 27.57 23.31 -10.66
CA ILE A 248 28.92 23.19 -10.07
C ILE A 248 29.75 22.04 -10.69
N CYS A 249 31.07 22.17 -10.70
CA CYS A 249 32.01 21.20 -11.27
C CYS A 249 31.85 19.82 -10.61
N VAL A 250 31.66 18.76 -11.41
CA VAL A 250 31.47 17.38 -10.89
C VAL A 250 32.73 16.74 -10.30
N ILE A 251 33.88 17.41 -10.40
CA ILE A 251 35.17 16.90 -9.91
C ILE A 251 35.52 17.53 -8.58
N CYS A 252 35.54 18.87 -8.51
CA CYS A 252 35.92 19.57 -7.28
C CYS A 252 34.74 19.95 -6.39
N TYR A 253 33.50 19.94 -6.90
CA TYR A 253 32.29 20.37 -6.20
C TYR A 253 32.36 21.79 -5.60
N ASP A 254 33.30 22.61 -6.06
CA ASP A 254 33.61 23.92 -5.47
C ASP A 254 33.35 25.05 -6.47
N MET A 255 33.98 24.96 -7.65
CA MET A 255 33.88 25.99 -8.69
C MET A 255 32.73 25.73 -9.69
N PRO A 256 32.10 26.77 -10.24
CA PRO A 256 31.07 26.61 -11.27
C PRO A 256 31.63 26.02 -12.55
N ARG A 257 30.78 25.31 -13.31
CA ARG A 257 31.12 24.81 -14.64
C ARG A 257 31.28 26.00 -15.59
N ASN A 258 32.48 26.17 -16.14
CA ASN A 258 32.82 27.31 -16.99
C ASN A 258 33.69 26.91 -18.19
N CYS A 259 33.65 25.65 -18.60
CA CYS A 259 34.38 25.15 -19.77
C CYS A 259 33.67 23.96 -20.42
N PHE A 260 33.96 23.72 -21.70
CA PHE A 260 33.42 22.58 -22.44
C PHE A 260 34.52 21.85 -23.23
N PHE A 261 34.26 20.57 -23.49
CA PHE A 261 35.19 19.67 -24.19
C PHE A 261 34.91 19.59 -25.69
N VAL A 262 35.93 19.66 -26.54
CA VAL A 262 35.81 19.50 -28.00
C VAL A 262 36.35 18.13 -28.42
N PRO A 263 35.63 17.34 -29.25
CA PRO A 263 34.42 17.71 -30.01
C PRO A 263 33.08 17.33 -29.34
N CYS A 264 33.07 16.74 -28.14
CA CYS A 264 31.83 16.19 -27.57
C CYS A 264 30.83 17.22 -27.01
N GLY A 265 31.26 18.45 -26.74
CA GLY A 265 30.41 19.55 -26.29
C GLY A 265 29.98 19.50 -24.82
N HIS A 266 30.37 18.49 -24.05
CA HIS A 266 29.95 18.37 -22.65
C HIS A 266 30.61 19.43 -21.76
N CYS A 267 29.79 20.08 -20.93
CA CYS A 267 30.18 21.07 -19.92
C CYS A 267 29.91 20.48 -18.52
N ALA A 268 30.90 19.77 -17.97
CA ALA A 268 30.77 19.04 -16.69
C ALA A 268 31.68 19.58 -15.59
N THR A 269 32.72 20.33 -15.94
CA THR A 269 33.81 20.70 -15.03
C THR A 269 34.09 22.20 -15.07
N CYS A 270 34.77 22.71 -14.03
CA CYS A 270 35.45 24.00 -14.11
C CYS A 270 36.72 23.87 -14.98
N TYR A 271 37.24 25.01 -15.44
CA TYR A 271 38.40 25.09 -16.32
C TYR A 271 39.64 24.45 -15.70
N ASP A 272 39.88 24.66 -14.40
CA ASP A 272 41.07 24.12 -13.71
C ASP A 272 41.04 22.58 -13.66
N CYS A 273 39.86 22.00 -13.36
CA CYS A 273 39.70 20.55 -13.38
C CYS A 273 39.80 19.98 -14.80
N ALA A 274 39.32 20.72 -15.81
CA ALA A 274 39.46 20.31 -17.21
C ALA A 274 40.92 20.32 -17.69
N GLN A 275 41.74 21.25 -17.20
CA GLN A 275 43.17 21.27 -17.51
C GLN A 275 43.88 20.04 -16.95
N ARG A 276 43.54 19.62 -15.72
CA ARG A 276 44.09 18.38 -15.13
C ARG A 276 43.77 17.15 -15.98
N ILE A 277 42.54 17.05 -16.50
CA ILE A 277 42.16 15.95 -17.42
C ILE A 277 42.99 15.99 -18.72
N MET A 278 43.34 17.19 -19.21
CA MET A 278 44.16 17.33 -20.42
C MET A 278 45.63 16.98 -20.20
N GLU A 279 46.10 16.97 -18.96
CA GLU A 279 47.45 16.54 -18.56
C GLU A 279 47.56 15.02 -18.44
N GLU A 280 46.46 14.32 -18.15
CA GLU A 280 46.42 12.86 -18.12
C GLU A 280 46.64 12.23 -19.50
N GLU A 281 47.15 10.99 -19.55
CA GLU A 281 47.40 10.28 -20.82
C GLU A 281 46.11 9.94 -21.57
N SER A 282 45.01 9.70 -20.83
CA SER A 282 43.76 9.22 -21.42
C SER A 282 42.94 10.32 -22.09
N LYS A 283 43.02 11.58 -21.61
CA LYS A 283 42.32 12.76 -22.12
C LYS A 283 40.86 12.50 -22.50
N VAL A 284 40.11 11.77 -21.67
CA VAL A 284 38.72 11.40 -21.98
C VAL A 284 37.71 12.29 -21.26
N CYS A 285 36.58 12.57 -21.92
CA CYS A 285 35.48 13.31 -21.33
C CYS A 285 34.82 12.51 -20.18
N PRO A 286 34.65 13.07 -18.97
CA PRO A 286 34.04 12.35 -17.85
C PRO A 286 32.60 11.87 -18.10
N ILE A 287 31.89 12.53 -19.03
CA ILE A 287 30.48 12.23 -19.33
C ILE A 287 30.34 11.14 -20.39
N CYS A 288 31.01 11.31 -21.53
CA CYS A 288 30.81 10.44 -22.70
C CYS A 288 32.04 9.60 -23.06
N ARG A 289 33.13 9.72 -22.29
CA ARG A 289 34.41 9.03 -22.48
C ARG A 289 35.08 9.24 -23.84
N ARG A 290 34.59 10.17 -24.66
CA ARG A 290 35.22 10.54 -25.94
C ARG A 290 36.52 11.29 -25.68
N LEU A 291 37.54 11.04 -26.51
CA LEU A 291 38.82 11.75 -26.48
C LEU A 291 38.60 13.26 -26.65
N ILE A 292 39.21 14.03 -25.75
CA ILE A 292 39.18 15.48 -25.70
C ILE A 292 40.37 15.99 -26.51
N HIS A 293 40.07 16.74 -27.57
CA HIS A 293 41.12 17.38 -28.37
C HIS A 293 41.52 18.73 -27.78
N LYS A 294 40.54 19.51 -27.31
CA LYS A 294 40.72 20.85 -26.74
C LYS A 294 39.67 21.13 -25.67
N VAL A 295 40.06 21.91 -24.66
CA VAL A 295 39.16 22.53 -23.69
C VAL A 295 38.99 24.00 -24.05
N ARG A 296 37.77 24.52 -23.99
CA ARG A 296 37.47 25.93 -24.20
C ARG A 296 36.70 26.49 -23.00
N LYS A 297 37.06 27.70 -22.56
CA LYS A 297 36.34 28.41 -21.51
C LYS A 297 35.01 28.92 -22.07
N LEU A 298 33.94 28.74 -21.30
CA LEU A 298 32.62 29.26 -21.59
C LEU A 298 32.57 30.71 -21.09
N ILE A 299 32.30 31.65 -21.98
CA ILE A 299 32.03 33.05 -21.66
C ILE A 299 30.56 33.26 -21.97
N ILE A 300 29.76 33.52 -20.94
CA ILE A 300 28.35 33.90 -21.08
C ILE A 300 28.34 35.44 -21.04
N PRO A 301 27.98 36.12 -22.13
CA PRO A 301 27.87 37.59 -22.15
C PRO A 301 26.71 38.09 -21.28
#